data_AF-A0A413R8P5-F1
#
_entry.id   AF-A0A413R8P5-F1
#
_cell.length_a   1.000
_cell.length_b   1.000
_cell.length_c   1.000
_cell.angle_alpha   90.00
_cell.angle_beta   90.00
_cell.angle_gamma   90.00
#
_symmetry.space_group_name_H-M   'P 1'
#
loop_
_entity.id
_entity.type
_entity.pdbx_description
1 polymer ?
#
loop_
_entity_poly.entity_id
_entity_poly.type
_entity_poly.pdbx_seq_one_letter_code
_entity_poly.pdbx_strand_id
1 'polypeptide(L)'
;MSLWNELEEMFETSGNSIKVYNAKVKTSGVIEKIGVTTNSVLGCIIYNLEFLLVDNWVRVIGRGNKGKYGIIDFNSYFMKYEKNMFVVATDVIGGIFAINQGKYCEDIGKVWYLAPDTLEWESLSFEYSEFIAWLAQGNINDFYQSIRWKNWRDLAINVEIGQGILIYPFLWSDEIIIQNATKK
;
A
#
# COMPACT_ATOMS: atom_id res chain seq x y z
N MET A 1 0.19 26.31 5.84
CA MET A 1 -0.42 25.10 6.41
C MET A 1 0.68 24.03 6.48
N SER A 2 0.66 23.08 7.43
CA SER A 2 1.70 22.04 7.44
C SER A 2 1.36 20.96 6.39
N LEU A 3 2.35 20.32 5.78
CA LEU A 3 2.12 19.23 4.80
C LEU A 3 1.22 18.13 5.38
N TRP A 4 1.31 17.87 6.68
CA TRP A 4 0.44 16.88 7.34
C TRP A 4 -1.03 17.31 7.33
N ASN A 5 -1.33 18.59 7.59
CA ASN A 5 -2.70 19.09 7.57
C ASN A 5 -3.31 18.98 6.16
N GLU A 6 -2.51 19.21 5.11
CA GLU A 6 -2.96 19.05 3.72
C GLU A 6 -3.28 17.59 3.40
N LEU A 7 -2.49 16.64 3.90
CA LEU A 7 -2.78 15.21 3.78
C LEU A 7 -4.02 14.81 4.58
N GLU A 8 -4.20 15.32 5.80
CA GLU A 8 -5.39 15.07 6.61
C GLU A 8 -6.66 15.56 5.90
N GLU A 9 -6.65 16.80 5.40
CA GLU A 9 -7.76 17.36 4.63
C GLU A 9 -8.07 16.51 3.39
N MET A 10 -7.03 16.12 2.63
CA MET A 10 -7.19 15.24 1.47
C MET A 10 -7.83 13.89 1.85
N PHE A 11 -7.47 13.32 3.00
CA PHE A 11 -8.05 12.07 3.46
C PHE A 11 -9.49 12.22 3.93
N GLU A 12 -9.83 13.34 4.56
CA GLU A 12 -11.19 13.66 5.02
C GLU A 12 -12.15 13.94 3.85
N THR A 13 -11.67 14.59 2.79
CA THR A 13 -12.46 14.90 1.59
C THR A 13 -12.31 13.86 0.48
N SER A 14 -11.72 12.71 0.78
CA SER A 14 -11.44 11.63 -0.16
C SER A 14 -12.71 11.08 -0.81
N GLY A 15 -12.63 10.77 -2.11
CA GLY A 15 -13.70 10.05 -2.83
C GLY A 15 -13.75 8.56 -2.49
N ASN A 16 -12.62 8.00 -2.06
CA ASN A 16 -12.51 6.62 -1.58
C ASN A 16 -12.68 6.54 -0.06
N SER A 17 -13.09 5.38 0.47
CA SER A 17 -13.16 5.20 1.93
C SER A 17 -11.76 5.17 2.52
N ILE A 18 -11.44 6.09 3.43
CA ILE A 18 -10.15 6.13 4.12
C ILE A 18 -10.34 5.92 5.62
N LYS A 19 -9.55 5.02 6.19
CA LYS A 19 -9.39 4.87 7.64
C LYS A 19 -7.95 5.17 8.04
N VAL A 20 -7.79 6.18 8.87
CA VAL A 20 -6.50 6.65 9.36
C VAL A 20 -6.17 5.96 10.69
N TYR A 21 -5.07 5.21 10.74
CA TYR A 21 -4.57 4.63 11.99
C TYR A 21 -3.40 5.49 12.49
N ASN A 22 -3.71 6.43 13.37
CA ASN A 22 -2.74 7.37 13.92
C ASN A 22 -1.67 6.65 14.77
N ALA A 23 -0.42 7.07 14.61
CA ALA A 23 0.66 6.64 15.46
C ALA A 23 0.48 7.16 16.89
N LYS A 24 0.53 6.25 17.86
CA LYS A 24 0.41 6.59 19.29
C LYS A 24 1.58 7.39 19.83
N VAL A 25 2.77 7.18 19.28
CA VAL A 25 4.00 7.89 19.67
C VAL A 25 4.68 8.38 18.40
N LYS A 26 4.88 9.70 18.29
CA LYS A 26 5.51 10.35 17.14
C LYS A 26 6.99 10.63 17.44
N THR A 27 7.89 9.74 17.00
CA THR A 27 9.35 9.90 17.13
C THR A 27 10.02 9.96 15.76
N SER A 28 11.15 10.67 15.67
CA SER A 28 11.91 10.81 14.42
C SER A 28 12.75 9.59 14.07
N GLY A 29 13.05 8.69 15.01
CA GLY A 29 14.01 7.59 14.78
C GLY A 29 13.68 6.67 13.59
N VAL A 30 12.40 6.48 13.25
CA VAL A 30 12.01 5.68 12.06
C VAL A 30 12.31 6.44 10.76
N ILE A 31 11.94 7.72 10.68
CA ILE A 31 12.18 8.54 9.49
C ILE A 31 13.68 8.84 9.30
N GLU A 32 14.42 9.04 10.38
CA GLU A 32 15.88 9.18 10.38
C GLU A 32 16.57 7.93 9.84
N LYS A 33 16.16 6.74 10.30
CA LYS A 33 16.72 5.46 9.84
C LYS A 33 16.48 5.22 8.34
N ILE A 34 15.39 5.73 7.80
CA ILE A 34 15.04 5.62 6.37
C ILE A 34 15.70 6.73 5.54
N GLY A 35 16.13 7.82 6.19
CA GLY A 35 16.72 8.98 5.52
C GLY A 35 15.68 9.93 4.92
N VAL A 36 14.49 10.01 5.51
CA VAL A 36 13.42 10.94 5.09
C VAL A 36 13.05 11.91 6.20
N THR A 37 12.37 13.00 5.83
CA THR A 37 11.91 14.02 6.78
C THR A 37 10.42 14.27 6.63
N THR A 38 9.80 14.92 7.62
CA THR A 38 8.39 15.34 7.59
C THR A 38 8.10 16.44 6.56
N ASN A 39 9.08 16.84 5.73
CA ASN A 39 8.85 17.70 4.57
C ASN A 39 8.51 16.88 3.31
N SER A 40 8.58 15.55 3.37
CA SER A 40 8.17 14.64 2.31
C SER A 40 6.88 13.92 2.70
N VAL A 41 6.04 13.57 1.71
CA VAL A 41 4.81 12.79 1.96
C VAL A 41 5.13 11.45 2.63
N LEU A 42 6.20 10.76 2.21
CA LEU A 42 6.66 9.52 2.83
C LEU A 42 7.00 9.71 4.31
N GLY A 43 7.81 10.72 4.64
CA GLY A 43 8.15 11.01 6.02
C GLY A 43 6.94 11.45 6.85
N CYS A 44 6.00 12.22 6.28
CA CYS A 44 4.73 12.57 6.93
C CYS A 44 3.89 11.33 7.27
N ILE A 45 3.70 10.41 6.32
CA ILE A 45 2.94 9.17 6.54
C ILE A 45 3.61 8.33 7.64
N ILE A 46 4.92 8.08 7.55
CA ILE A 46 5.64 7.29 8.55
C ILE A 46 5.62 7.97 9.93
N TYR A 47 5.76 9.29 9.98
CA TYR A 47 5.81 10.03 11.24
C TYR A 47 4.45 10.13 11.93
N ASN A 48 3.35 10.18 11.19
CA ASN A 48 2.03 10.41 11.75
C ASN A 48 1.19 9.13 11.88
N LEU A 49 1.42 8.11 11.05
CA LEU A 49 0.53 6.96 10.92
C LEU A 49 1.21 5.64 11.29
N GLU A 50 0.44 4.73 11.89
CA GLU A 50 0.75 3.30 11.88
C GLU A 50 0.44 2.75 10.48
N PHE A 51 -0.77 3.04 9.96
CA PHE A 51 -1.25 2.65 8.63
C PHE A 51 -2.28 3.65 8.09
N LEU A 52 -2.42 3.69 6.76
CA LEU A 52 -3.59 4.25 6.08
C LEU A 52 -4.29 3.11 5.35
N LEU A 53 -5.58 2.91 5.63
CA LEU A 53 -6.37 1.87 4.98
C LEU A 53 -7.34 2.52 4.00
N VAL A 54 -7.21 2.16 2.73
CA VAL A 54 -8.03 2.67 1.64
C VAL A 54 -8.96 1.54 1.19
N ASP A 55 -10.26 1.79 1.25
CA ASP A 55 -11.32 0.89 0.82
C ASP A 55 -11.34 -0.46 1.59
N ASN A 56 -10.68 -0.54 2.74
CA ASN A 56 -10.34 -1.80 3.43
C ASN A 56 -9.55 -2.78 2.55
N TRP A 57 -8.92 -2.28 1.48
CA TRP A 57 -8.25 -3.07 0.45
C TRP A 57 -6.76 -2.77 0.39
N VAL A 58 -6.37 -1.51 0.21
CA VAL A 58 -4.97 -1.08 0.17
C VAL A 58 -4.54 -0.59 1.55
N ARG A 59 -3.39 -1.04 2.00
CA ARG A 59 -2.75 -0.66 3.28
C ARG A 59 -1.46 0.07 2.98
N VAL A 60 -1.47 1.39 3.07
CA VAL A 60 -0.25 2.18 3.06
C VAL A 60 0.45 1.99 4.40
N ILE A 61 1.74 1.68 4.34
CA ILE A 61 2.55 1.31 5.49
C ILE A 61 3.16 2.57 6.10
N GLY A 62 2.77 2.88 7.34
CA GLY A 62 3.40 3.93 8.13
C GLY A 62 4.50 3.34 9.02
N ARG A 63 4.65 3.86 10.24
CA ARG A 63 5.62 3.31 11.19
C ARG A 63 5.26 1.95 11.77
N GLY A 64 4.04 1.46 11.56
CA GLY A 64 3.53 0.24 12.18
C GLY A 64 3.13 0.40 13.65
N ASN A 65 2.72 -0.70 14.27
CA ASN A 65 2.16 -0.74 15.62
C ASN A 65 2.99 -1.68 16.51
N LYS A 66 3.36 -1.24 17.72
CA LYS A 66 4.08 -2.06 18.72
C LYS A 66 5.32 -2.77 18.14
N GLY A 67 6.04 -2.11 17.22
CA GLY A 67 7.24 -2.65 16.59
C GLY A 67 6.99 -3.82 15.64
N LYS A 68 5.78 -3.91 15.06
CA LYS A 68 5.44 -4.89 14.02
C LYS A 68 4.72 -4.20 12.86
N TYR A 69 4.83 -4.84 11.71
CA TYR A 69 4.16 -4.46 10.47
C TYR A 69 4.49 -3.02 10.00
N GLY A 70 5.56 -2.41 10.51
CA GLY A 70 5.98 -1.08 10.11
C GLY A 70 6.80 -1.10 8.83
N ILE A 71 7.02 0.08 8.27
CA ILE A 71 7.82 0.28 7.06
C ILE A 71 9.22 -0.36 7.15
N ILE A 72 9.85 -0.33 8.34
CA ILE A 72 11.15 -0.98 8.58
C ILE A 72 11.00 -2.50 8.52
N ASP A 73 9.96 -3.08 9.12
CA ASP A 73 9.78 -4.52 9.20
C ASP A 73 9.54 -5.12 7.81
N PHE A 74 8.62 -4.51 7.05
CA PHE A 74 8.32 -4.90 5.68
C PHE A 74 9.58 -4.87 4.81
N ASN A 75 10.31 -3.75 4.82
CA ASN A 75 11.50 -3.61 4.00
C ASN A 75 12.66 -4.50 4.46
N SER A 76 12.83 -4.72 5.77
CA SER A 76 13.85 -5.64 6.28
C SER A 76 13.63 -7.09 5.86
N TYR A 77 12.36 -7.50 5.71
CA TYR A 77 12.02 -8.82 5.19
C TYR A 77 12.14 -8.86 3.67
N PHE A 78 11.53 -7.90 2.97
CA PHE A 78 11.37 -7.90 1.53
C PHE A 78 12.68 -7.70 0.77
N MET A 79 13.58 -6.84 1.26
CA MET A 79 14.90 -6.59 0.66
C MET A 79 15.78 -7.85 0.57
N LYS A 80 15.45 -8.93 1.31
CA LYS A 80 16.16 -10.22 1.20
C LYS A 80 15.91 -10.92 -0.14
N TYR A 81 14.76 -10.66 -0.77
CA TYR A 81 14.30 -11.32 -1.98
C TYR A 81 14.23 -10.33 -3.15
N GLU A 82 13.73 -9.13 -2.89
CA GLU A 82 13.48 -8.08 -3.90
C GLU A 82 14.38 -6.87 -3.63
N LYS A 83 15.64 -6.98 -4.06
CA LYS A 83 16.62 -5.88 -3.91
C LYS A 83 16.17 -4.66 -4.69
N ASN A 84 16.50 -3.48 -4.17
CA ASN A 84 16.21 -2.17 -4.77
C ASN A 84 14.71 -1.90 -4.99
N MET A 85 13.81 -2.56 -4.25
CA MET A 85 12.40 -2.21 -4.17
C MET A 85 12.06 -1.88 -2.72
N PHE A 86 11.59 -0.64 -2.50
CA PHE A 86 11.22 -0.17 -1.16
C PHE A 86 9.70 -0.22 -0.98
N VAL A 87 9.20 -1.23 -0.29
CA VAL A 87 7.77 -1.47 -0.09
C VAL A 87 7.13 -0.35 0.71
N VAL A 88 6.04 0.20 0.21
CA VAL A 88 5.29 1.32 0.83
C VAL A 88 3.81 1.03 1.03
N ALA A 89 3.24 0.06 0.33
CA ALA A 89 1.88 -0.41 0.58
C ALA A 89 1.71 -1.87 0.17
N THR A 90 0.64 -2.50 0.65
CA THR A 90 0.18 -3.81 0.17
C THR A 90 -1.33 -3.77 -0.02
N ASP A 91 -1.87 -4.72 -0.78
CA ASP A 91 -3.31 -4.97 -0.79
C ASP A 91 -3.70 -6.27 -0.06
N VAL A 92 -4.99 -6.48 0.13
CA VAL A 92 -5.50 -7.65 0.85
C VAL A 92 -5.36 -8.97 0.09
N ILE A 93 -5.03 -8.97 -1.21
CA ILE A 93 -4.93 -10.19 -2.02
C ILE A 93 -3.48 -10.59 -2.35
N GLY A 94 -2.50 -9.86 -1.79
CA GLY A 94 -1.08 -10.19 -1.92
C GLY A 94 -0.30 -9.29 -2.90
N GLY A 95 -0.94 -8.29 -3.50
CA GLY A 95 -0.25 -7.27 -4.29
C GLY A 95 0.60 -6.35 -3.42
N ILE A 96 1.74 -5.91 -3.96
CA ILE A 96 2.75 -5.11 -3.23
C ILE A 96 3.08 -3.86 -4.02
N PHE A 97 3.01 -2.70 -3.36
CA PHE A 97 3.45 -1.44 -3.94
C PHE A 97 4.81 -1.05 -3.36
N ALA A 98 5.78 -0.77 -4.23
CA ALA A 98 7.13 -0.40 -3.83
C ALA A 98 7.69 0.73 -4.68
N ILE A 99 8.53 1.56 -4.08
CA ILE A 99 9.33 2.55 -4.80
C ILE A 99 10.52 1.83 -5.44
N ASN A 100 10.69 1.97 -6.75
CA ASN A 100 11.84 1.44 -7.47
C ASN A 100 13.10 2.24 -7.12
N GLN A 101 14.02 1.64 -6.38
CA GLN A 101 15.31 2.23 -6.00
C GLN A 101 16.45 1.81 -6.96
N GLY A 102 16.12 1.39 -8.17
CA GLY A 102 17.06 0.90 -9.17
C GLY A 102 17.07 -0.62 -9.32
N LYS A 103 15.94 -1.30 -9.07
CA LYS A 103 15.74 -2.68 -9.57
C LYS A 103 15.64 -2.66 -11.10
N TYR A 104 14.87 -1.70 -11.61
CA TYR A 104 14.77 -1.39 -13.03
C TYR A 104 15.38 -0.01 -13.31
N CYS A 105 16.01 0.16 -14.47
CA CYS A 105 16.59 1.45 -14.87
C CYS A 105 15.51 2.47 -15.25
N GLU A 106 14.35 2.00 -15.68
CA GLU A 106 13.17 2.80 -15.99
C GLU A 106 12.45 3.19 -14.71
N ASP A 107 11.80 4.37 -14.71
CA ASP A 107 10.93 4.83 -13.62
C ASP A 107 11.53 4.67 -12.20
N ILE A 108 12.82 4.98 -12.05
CA ILE A 108 13.49 5.05 -10.74
C ILE A 108 12.83 6.15 -9.90
N GLY A 109 12.56 5.84 -8.63
CA GLY A 109 11.87 6.72 -7.68
C GLY A 109 10.35 6.70 -7.81
N LYS A 110 9.80 6.03 -8.83
CA LYS A 110 8.35 5.86 -9.01
C LYS A 110 7.86 4.61 -8.27
N VAL A 111 6.55 4.56 -8.03
CA VAL A 111 5.85 3.43 -7.42
C VAL A 111 5.55 2.39 -8.49
N TRP A 112 5.89 1.15 -8.17
CA TRP A 112 5.63 -0.05 -8.94
C TRP A 112 4.70 -0.96 -8.15
N TYR A 113 3.91 -1.77 -8.86
CA TYR A 113 3.01 -2.77 -8.30
C TYR A 113 3.47 -4.17 -8.70
N LEU A 114 3.76 -5.02 -7.73
CA LEU A 114 3.91 -6.46 -7.96
C LEU A 114 2.51 -7.06 -8.00
N ALA A 115 2.01 -7.31 -9.20
CA ALA A 115 0.65 -7.74 -9.40
C ALA A 115 0.50 -9.23 -9.04
N PRO A 116 -0.51 -9.61 -8.23
CA PRO A 116 -0.65 -10.98 -7.74
C PRO A 116 -1.21 -11.93 -8.80
N ASP A 117 -1.69 -11.45 -9.93
CA ASP A 117 -2.16 -12.25 -11.07
C ASP A 117 -1.06 -12.50 -12.10
N THR A 118 -0.17 -11.55 -12.37
CA THR A 118 0.97 -11.76 -13.28
C THR A 118 2.22 -12.25 -12.58
N LEU A 119 2.35 -11.96 -11.27
CA LEU A 119 3.59 -12.09 -10.49
C LEU A 119 4.74 -11.24 -11.06
N GLU A 120 4.41 -10.18 -11.79
CA GLU A 120 5.37 -9.26 -12.39
C GLU A 120 5.26 -7.86 -11.77
N TRP A 121 6.38 -7.13 -11.84
CA TRP A 121 6.44 -5.74 -11.40
C TRP A 121 6.00 -4.83 -12.55
N GLU A 122 5.00 -4.01 -12.29
CA GLU A 122 4.41 -3.07 -13.24
C GLU A 122 4.62 -1.64 -12.73
N SER A 123 5.21 -0.76 -13.55
CA SER A 123 5.34 0.65 -13.18
C SER A 123 3.98 1.33 -13.20
N LEU A 124 3.66 2.07 -12.15
CA LEU A 124 2.49 2.97 -12.14
C LEU A 124 2.84 4.38 -12.62
N SER A 125 4.13 4.64 -12.88
CA SER A 125 4.68 5.96 -13.25
C SER A 125 4.37 7.10 -12.26
N PHE A 126 3.89 6.78 -11.05
CA PHE A 126 3.61 7.75 -9.99
C PHE A 126 4.80 7.95 -9.06
N GLU A 127 5.08 9.20 -8.69
CA GLU A 127 5.83 9.48 -7.46
C GLU A 127 5.03 9.04 -6.24
N TYR A 128 5.69 8.89 -5.08
CA TYR A 128 4.99 8.47 -3.88
C TYR A 128 3.87 9.45 -3.46
N SER A 129 4.07 10.76 -3.61
CA SER A 129 3.02 11.77 -3.35
C SER A 129 1.83 11.61 -4.29
N GLU A 130 2.07 11.37 -5.58
CA GLU A 130 1.05 11.13 -6.60
C GLU A 130 0.29 9.84 -6.32
N PHE A 131 0.98 8.78 -5.90
CA PHE A 131 0.36 7.53 -5.49
C PHE A 131 -0.59 7.71 -4.28
N ILE A 132 -0.19 8.48 -3.26
CA ILE A 132 -1.07 8.77 -2.11
C ILE A 132 -2.27 9.62 -2.53
N ALA A 133 -2.09 10.61 -3.40
CA ALA A 133 -3.19 11.39 -3.94
C ALA A 133 -4.15 10.54 -4.80
N TRP A 134 -3.60 9.68 -5.65
CA TRP A 134 -4.36 8.72 -6.46
C TRP A 134 -5.15 7.74 -5.59
N LEU A 135 -4.59 7.28 -4.47
CA LEU A 135 -5.33 6.44 -3.53
C LEU A 135 -6.52 7.18 -2.89
N ALA A 136 -6.39 8.48 -2.61
CA ALA A 136 -7.49 9.25 -2.02
C ALA A 136 -8.57 9.68 -3.03
N GLN A 137 -8.14 10.09 -4.22
CA GLN A 137 -9.01 10.82 -5.15
C GLN A 137 -9.19 10.12 -6.50
N GLY A 138 -8.32 9.16 -6.84
CA GLY A 138 -8.35 8.43 -8.10
C GLY A 138 -9.36 7.28 -8.12
N ASN A 139 -9.60 6.75 -9.32
CA ASN A 139 -10.50 5.62 -9.51
C ASN A 139 -9.79 4.28 -9.26
N ILE A 140 -9.70 3.90 -7.98
CA ILE A 140 -9.13 2.62 -7.55
C ILE A 140 -9.96 1.43 -8.06
N ASN A 141 -11.28 1.60 -8.27
CA ASN A 141 -12.12 0.52 -8.76
C ASN A 141 -11.72 0.09 -10.17
N ASP A 142 -11.38 1.05 -11.05
CA ASP A 142 -10.94 0.76 -12.41
C ASP A 142 -9.61 0.00 -12.42
N PHE A 143 -8.66 0.40 -11.56
CA PHE A 143 -7.38 -0.29 -11.41
C PHE A 143 -7.56 -1.76 -11.01
N TYR A 144 -8.49 -2.02 -10.09
CA TYR A 144 -8.75 -3.38 -9.59
C TYR A 144 -9.91 -4.09 -10.31
N GLN A 145 -10.38 -3.58 -11.45
CA GLN A 145 -11.62 -4.09 -12.07
C GLN A 145 -11.58 -5.58 -12.43
N SER A 146 -10.39 -6.10 -12.79
CA SER A 146 -10.20 -7.51 -13.15
C SER A 146 -10.24 -8.45 -11.94
N ILE A 147 -9.94 -7.95 -10.74
CA ILE A 147 -9.73 -8.76 -9.54
C ILE A 147 -10.71 -8.46 -8.39
N ARG A 148 -11.45 -7.35 -8.44
CA ARG A 148 -12.56 -7.05 -7.53
C ARG A 148 -13.82 -7.79 -7.98
N TRP A 149 -14.18 -8.85 -7.27
CA TRP A 149 -15.43 -9.60 -7.50
C TRP A 149 -16.66 -8.84 -6.98
N LYS A 150 -17.86 -9.34 -7.30
CA LYS A 150 -19.11 -8.78 -6.78
C LYS A 150 -19.10 -8.82 -5.23
N ASN A 151 -19.41 -7.69 -4.60
CA ASN A 151 -19.45 -7.55 -3.14
C ASN A 151 -18.11 -7.79 -2.43
N TRP A 152 -16.97 -7.54 -3.09
CA TRP A 152 -15.64 -7.69 -2.48
C TRP A 152 -15.47 -6.93 -1.15
N ARG A 153 -16.18 -5.80 -0.98
CA ARG A 153 -16.17 -4.98 0.24
C ARG A 153 -16.60 -5.75 1.49
N ASP A 154 -17.54 -6.68 1.35
CA ASP A 154 -18.09 -7.46 2.46
C ASP A 154 -17.03 -8.37 3.10
N LEU A 155 -16.10 -8.87 2.28
CA LEU A 155 -14.97 -9.64 2.79
C LEU A 155 -13.86 -8.72 3.29
N ALA A 156 -13.52 -7.68 2.51
CA ALA A 156 -12.43 -6.76 2.80
C ALA A 156 -12.56 -6.07 4.16
N ILE A 157 -13.78 -5.71 4.60
CA ILE A 157 -14.01 -5.05 5.89
C ILE A 157 -13.60 -5.90 7.11
N ASN A 158 -13.54 -7.23 6.94
CA ASN A 158 -13.23 -8.18 8.01
C ASN A 158 -11.75 -8.59 8.01
N VAL A 159 -10.94 -8.13 7.04
CA VAL A 159 -9.53 -8.53 6.94
C VAL A 159 -8.67 -7.65 7.85
N GLU A 160 -8.09 -8.25 8.89
CA GLU A 160 -7.19 -7.54 9.81
C GLU A 160 -5.86 -7.14 9.12
N ILE A 161 -5.14 -6.16 9.67
CA ILE A 161 -3.90 -5.60 9.10
C ILE A 161 -2.85 -6.69 8.77
N GLY A 162 -2.77 -7.74 9.59
CA GLY A 162 -1.83 -8.86 9.41
C GLY A 162 -2.35 -10.02 8.56
N GLN A 163 -3.53 -9.90 7.96
CA GLN A 163 -4.18 -10.94 7.18
C GLN A 163 -4.29 -10.56 5.71
N GLY A 164 -4.39 -11.57 4.86
CA GLY A 164 -4.78 -11.43 3.46
C GLY A 164 -5.95 -12.36 3.15
N ILE A 165 -6.51 -12.19 1.97
CA ILE A 165 -7.54 -13.04 1.39
C ILE A 165 -6.84 -14.05 0.50
N LEU A 166 -6.97 -15.32 0.85
CA LEU A 166 -6.54 -16.42 0.01
C LEU A 166 -7.60 -16.66 -1.07
N ILE A 167 -7.19 -16.56 -2.33
CA ILE A 167 -8.04 -16.83 -3.50
C ILE A 167 -7.62 -18.15 -4.12
N TYR A 168 -8.59 -19.04 -4.35
CA TYR A 168 -8.37 -20.34 -5.01
C TYR A 168 -9.40 -20.61 -6.13
N PRO A 169 -9.00 -21.00 -7.35
CA PRO A 169 -7.62 -21.11 -7.85
C PRO A 169 -6.82 -19.81 -7.67
N PHE A 170 -5.49 -19.90 -7.65
CA PHE A 170 -4.65 -18.71 -7.44
C PHE A 170 -4.84 -17.69 -8.56
N LEU A 171 -4.60 -16.41 -8.29
CA LEU A 171 -4.84 -15.33 -9.25
C LEU A 171 -4.01 -15.47 -10.54
N TRP A 172 -2.83 -16.09 -10.45
CA TRP A 172 -1.94 -16.38 -11.59
C TRP A 172 -2.27 -17.70 -12.32
N SER A 173 -3.37 -18.36 -11.96
CA SER A 173 -3.78 -19.61 -12.60
C SER A 173 -4.64 -19.34 -13.82
N ASP A 174 -4.38 -20.03 -14.93
CA ASP A 174 -5.23 -19.98 -16.14
C ASP A 174 -6.69 -20.43 -15.88
N GLU A 175 -6.93 -21.18 -14.79
CA GLU A 175 -8.26 -21.66 -14.41
C GLU A 175 -9.08 -20.62 -13.64
N ILE A 176 -8.50 -19.45 -13.32
CA ILE A 176 -9.14 -18.48 -12.46
C ILE A 176 -10.36 -17.84 -13.11
N ILE A 177 -11.49 -17.95 -12.43
CA ILE A 177 -12.68 -17.13 -12.68
C ILE A 177 -12.98 -16.42 -11.37
N ILE A 178 -12.56 -15.17 -11.24
CA ILE A 178 -12.55 -14.42 -9.97
C ILE A 178 -13.92 -14.40 -9.27
N GLN A 179 -15.01 -14.37 -10.02
CA GLN A 179 -16.37 -14.38 -9.47
C GLN A 179 -16.70 -15.72 -8.78
N ASN A 180 -16.18 -16.83 -9.28
CA ASN A 180 -16.45 -18.19 -8.80
C ASN A 180 -15.36 -18.71 -7.84
N ALA A 181 -14.22 -18.02 -7.74
CA ALA A 181 -13.11 -18.42 -6.90
C ALA A 181 -13.51 -18.49 -5.41
N THR A 182 -12.94 -19.47 -4.69
CA THR A 182 -13.04 -19.53 -3.24
C THR A 182 -12.19 -18.41 -2.63
N LYS A 183 -12.70 -17.76 -1.58
CA LYS A 183 -12.05 -16.63 -0.89
C LYS A 183 -12.11 -16.91 0.61
N LYS A 184 -10.96 -16.92 1.28
CA LYS A 184 -10.84 -17.21 2.72
C LYS A 184 -9.90 -16.24 3.40
#